data_AF-A0A556TLK4-F1
#
_entry.id   AF-A0A556TLK4-F1
#
_cell.length_a   1.000
_cell.length_b   1.000
_cell.length_c   1.000
_cell.angle_alpha   90.00
_cell.angle_beta   90.00
_cell.angle_gamma   90.00
#
_symmetry.space_group_name_H-M   'P 1'
#
loop_
_entity.id
_entity.type
_entity.pdbx_description
1 polymer ?
#
loop_
_entity_poly.entity_id
_entity_poly.type
_entity_poly.pdbx_seq_one_letter_code
_entity_poly.pdbx_strand_id
1 'polypeptide(L)'
;MNINDLLDKCQTKKWESLNISHRGLVILPARISQLTNLKKLLLNDNRLILPPEEILHLDQLEELILDQNQLTVLPGNISSLKHLTYLGVNHNPLSVLPDALGELRELRELWAINCGLTSVPASIGKLSKLHKLGLSSNCITTLPPQFGNLKSLQWLNLADNTIENVPENFKSLQSLVFINFNKNSFRKIPKQLTERAGRFSVQSSYCSEEKLRMTGHKWGYGEEDGPSAWHRSYPLAQGARQSPINIVPEEAVYDSRLPAITVSYDNCTSLTISNNGHSVVVEFEDMDDRSVIQGGPLENAYRLKQFHFHWGGKDCNGSEHTVSGKTFVSELHLVHWNAVRYRTFGEAAAAPDGLAVLGIFMEGSIANFKGFNPKCLLPPSLRFWTYPGSLTTPPLLESVTWIVLAEPITVSEKQMAKFRMLLFSAEEEEQRKRMENNFRPPQPLKGRTVRASFK
;
A
#
# COMPACT_ATOMS: atom_id res chain seq x y z
N MET A 1 -16.74 8.92 29.90
CA MET A 1 -17.96 8.13 30.12
C MET A 1 -17.55 6.72 30.50
N ASN A 2 -18.10 6.20 31.60
CA ASN A 2 -17.82 4.83 32.02
C ASN A 2 -18.46 3.85 31.01
N ILE A 3 -17.96 2.62 30.91
CA ILE A 3 -18.48 1.60 29.99
C ILE A 3 -19.95 1.29 30.25
N ASN A 4 -20.38 1.24 31.51
CA ASN A 4 -21.77 0.98 31.85
C ASN A 4 -22.72 2.03 31.26
N ASP A 5 -22.41 3.32 31.40
CA ASP A 5 -23.21 4.39 30.82
C ASP A 5 -23.27 4.32 29.28
N LEU A 6 -22.17 3.88 28.64
CA LEU A 6 -22.13 3.68 27.20
C LEU A 6 -23.02 2.52 26.75
N LEU A 7 -22.98 1.40 27.48
CA LEU A 7 -23.85 0.25 27.21
C LEU A 7 -25.32 0.62 27.44
N ASP A 8 -25.63 1.40 28.48
CA ASP A 8 -26.98 1.92 28.73
C ASP A 8 -27.46 2.82 27.60
N LYS A 9 -26.62 3.74 27.12
CA LYS A 9 -26.96 4.60 25.97
C LYS A 9 -27.12 3.80 24.70
N CYS A 10 -26.25 2.83 24.45
CA CYS A 10 -26.32 1.95 23.29
C CYS A 10 -27.65 1.18 23.27
N GLN A 11 -28.05 0.63 24.42
CA GLN A 11 -29.31 -0.10 24.55
C GLN A 11 -30.52 0.82 24.38
N THR A 12 -30.57 1.93 25.12
CA THR A 12 -31.72 2.85 25.14
C THR A 12 -31.93 3.56 23.79
N LYS A 13 -30.83 3.91 23.11
CA LYS A 13 -30.87 4.57 21.80
C LYS A 13 -30.81 3.61 20.62
N LYS A 14 -30.74 2.29 20.87
CA LYS A 14 -30.63 1.25 19.84
C LYS A 14 -29.53 1.54 18.81
N TRP A 15 -28.32 1.82 19.29
CA TRP A 15 -27.21 2.10 18.38
C TRP A 15 -26.87 0.86 17.55
N GLU A 16 -26.54 1.09 16.28
CA GLU A 16 -26.03 0.04 15.38
C GLU A 16 -24.51 -0.07 15.43
N SER A 17 -23.80 0.92 15.98
CA SER A 17 -22.35 0.94 16.10
C SER A 17 -21.93 1.32 17.51
N LEU A 18 -21.07 0.50 18.12
CA LEU A 18 -20.49 0.75 19.43
C LEU A 18 -18.96 0.68 19.36
N ASN A 19 -18.32 1.76 19.80
CA ASN A 19 -16.87 1.79 19.99
C ASN A 19 -16.51 1.82 21.48
N ILE A 20 -15.88 0.74 21.93
CA ILE A 20 -15.33 0.58 23.28
C ILE A 20 -13.85 0.21 23.24
N SER A 21 -13.16 0.64 22.19
CA SER A 21 -11.70 0.54 22.02
C SER A 21 -10.95 1.43 23.02
N HIS A 22 -9.68 1.11 23.31
CA HIS A 22 -8.78 1.89 24.18
C HIS A 22 -9.27 2.05 25.62
N ARG A 23 -9.95 1.04 26.18
CA ARG A 23 -10.53 1.10 27.54
C ARG A 23 -9.83 0.20 28.56
N GLY A 24 -8.79 -0.51 28.14
CA GLY A 24 -8.05 -1.44 29.01
C GLY A 24 -8.92 -2.58 29.53
N LEU A 25 -9.97 -2.96 28.79
CA LEU A 25 -10.88 -4.04 29.18
C LEU A 25 -10.13 -5.36 29.23
N VAL A 26 -10.16 -6.04 30.38
CA VAL A 26 -9.60 -7.39 30.54
C VAL A 26 -10.63 -8.46 30.19
N ILE A 27 -11.91 -8.14 30.43
CA ILE A 27 -13.08 -8.98 30.14
C ILE A 27 -14.14 -8.10 29.49
N LEU A 28 -14.88 -8.66 28.53
CA LEU A 28 -16.00 -7.99 27.92
C LEU A 28 -17.23 -8.06 28.85
N PRO A 29 -17.92 -6.94 29.16
CA PRO A 29 -19.07 -7.00 30.06
C PRO A 29 -20.21 -7.87 29.50
N ALA A 30 -20.69 -8.84 30.29
CA ALA A 30 -21.77 -9.77 29.93
C ALA A 30 -23.00 -9.10 29.29
N ARG A 31 -23.33 -7.89 29.75
CA ARG A 31 -24.46 -7.09 29.27
C ARG A 31 -24.37 -6.72 27.78
N ILE A 32 -23.19 -6.79 27.16
CA ILE A 32 -23.05 -6.52 25.73
C ILE A 32 -23.92 -7.47 24.88
N SER A 33 -24.15 -8.70 25.35
CA SER A 33 -25.04 -9.69 24.70
C SER A 33 -26.48 -9.19 24.49
N GLN A 34 -26.91 -8.16 25.22
CA GLN A 34 -28.26 -7.59 25.12
C GLN A 34 -28.40 -6.54 23.99
N LEU A 35 -27.28 -6.09 23.41
CA LEU A 35 -27.24 -5.02 22.42
C LEU A 35 -27.54 -5.54 21.00
N THR A 36 -28.68 -6.21 20.83
CA THR A 36 -29.03 -6.98 19.62
C THR A 36 -29.21 -6.17 18.33
N ASN A 37 -29.22 -4.84 18.41
CA ASN A 37 -29.25 -3.96 17.23
C ASN A 37 -27.85 -3.67 16.65
N LEU A 38 -26.77 -4.10 17.33
CA LEU A 38 -25.41 -3.81 16.89
C LEU A 38 -25.07 -4.53 15.58
N LYS A 39 -24.64 -3.72 14.61
CA LYS A 39 -24.01 -4.14 13.35
C LYS A 39 -22.50 -3.97 13.38
N LYS A 40 -21.98 -3.02 14.15
CA LYS A 40 -20.54 -2.73 14.24
C LYS A 40 -20.07 -2.66 15.69
N LEU A 41 -19.05 -3.45 16.03
CA LEU A 41 -18.44 -3.48 17.35
C LEU A 41 -16.93 -3.31 17.25
N LEU A 42 -16.42 -2.21 17.82
CA LEU A 42 -15.00 -1.90 17.89
C LEU A 42 -14.48 -2.12 19.32
N LEU A 43 -13.54 -3.05 19.46
CA LEU A 43 -12.93 -3.51 20.71
C LEU A 43 -11.40 -3.38 20.71
N ASN A 44 -10.84 -2.57 19.81
CA ASN A 44 -9.41 -2.46 19.59
C ASN A 44 -8.67 -1.94 20.82
N ASP A 45 -7.39 -2.29 20.97
CA ASP A 45 -6.50 -1.74 21.99
C ASP A 45 -7.08 -1.89 23.42
N ASN A 46 -7.52 -3.10 23.72
CA ASN A 46 -7.93 -3.50 25.06
C ASN A 46 -6.94 -4.55 25.59
N ARG A 47 -7.33 -5.30 26.63
CA ARG A 47 -6.52 -6.33 27.28
C ARG A 47 -7.31 -7.63 27.37
N LEU A 48 -8.21 -7.89 26.42
CA LEU A 48 -9.05 -9.08 26.44
C LEU A 48 -8.18 -10.32 26.29
N ILE A 49 -8.23 -11.22 27.26
CA ILE A 49 -7.45 -12.47 27.26
C ILE A 49 -8.32 -13.66 26.84
N LEU A 50 -9.54 -13.71 27.37
CA LEU A 50 -10.50 -14.78 27.09
C LEU A 50 -11.31 -14.47 25.83
N PRO A 51 -11.67 -15.50 25.04
CA PRO A 51 -12.58 -15.34 23.91
C PRO A 51 -13.90 -14.70 24.39
N PRO A 52 -14.34 -13.58 23.81
CA PRO A 52 -15.53 -12.88 24.29
C PRO A 52 -16.81 -13.58 23.79
N GLU A 53 -17.21 -14.67 24.43
CA GLU A 53 -18.39 -15.48 24.09
C GLU A 53 -19.70 -14.65 24.08
N GLU A 54 -19.73 -13.53 24.80
CA GLU A 54 -20.87 -12.62 24.82
C GLU A 54 -21.26 -12.10 23.43
N ILE A 55 -20.27 -11.92 22.54
CA ILE A 55 -20.52 -11.39 21.18
C ILE A 55 -21.37 -12.35 20.35
N LEU A 56 -21.40 -13.64 20.68
CA LEU A 56 -22.08 -14.66 19.89
C LEU A 56 -23.60 -14.50 19.85
N HIS A 57 -24.16 -13.67 20.74
CA HIS A 57 -25.59 -13.31 20.79
C HIS A 57 -25.92 -12.07 19.94
N LEU A 58 -24.92 -11.46 19.30
CA LEU A 58 -25.09 -10.27 18.46
C LEU A 58 -25.39 -10.70 17.02
N ASP A 59 -26.58 -11.25 16.81
CA ASP A 59 -26.98 -11.88 15.54
C ASP A 59 -26.95 -10.94 14.33
N GLN A 60 -27.02 -9.62 14.54
CA GLN A 60 -26.98 -8.60 13.48
C GLN A 60 -25.57 -8.08 13.18
N LEU A 61 -24.54 -8.62 13.82
CA LEU A 61 -23.18 -8.09 13.71
C LEU A 61 -22.59 -8.33 12.32
N GLU A 62 -22.21 -7.24 11.66
CA GLU A 62 -21.62 -7.18 10.32
C GLU A 62 -20.12 -6.88 10.35
N GLU A 63 -19.66 -6.09 11.34
CA GLU A 63 -18.26 -5.72 11.51
C GLU A 63 -17.81 -5.92 12.97
N LEU A 64 -16.76 -6.72 13.15
CA LEU A 64 -16.14 -6.98 14.45
C LEU A 64 -14.65 -6.70 14.35
N ILE A 65 -14.14 -5.79 15.18
CA ILE A 65 -12.70 -5.48 15.24
C ILE A 65 -12.20 -5.68 16.67
N LEU A 66 -11.29 -6.63 16.84
CA LEU A 66 -10.69 -7.11 18.09
C LEU A 66 -9.17 -6.88 18.09
N ASP A 67 -8.67 -5.98 17.23
CA ASP A 67 -7.24 -5.78 17.04
C ASP A 67 -6.55 -5.34 18.35
N GLN A 68 -5.27 -5.66 18.51
CA GLN A 68 -4.47 -5.25 19.67
C GLN A 68 -5.11 -5.65 21.01
N ASN A 69 -5.36 -6.96 21.17
CA ASN A 69 -5.80 -7.57 22.43
C ASN A 69 -4.83 -8.70 22.83
N GLN A 70 -5.20 -9.52 23.80
CA GLN A 70 -4.38 -10.63 24.31
C GLN A 70 -5.08 -11.98 24.09
N LEU A 71 -5.96 -12.06 23.09
CA LEU A 71 -6.74 -13.25 22.81
C LEU A 71 -5.82 -14.38 22.37
N THR A 72 -5.90 -15.51 23.06
CA THR A 72 -5.19 -16.74 22.67
C THR A 72 -6.02 -17.65 21.77
N VAL A 73 -7.34 -17.44 21.74
CA VAL A 73 -8.28 -18.14 20.86
C VAL A 73 -9.46 -17.21 20.53
N LEU A 74 -10.10 -17.45 19.39
CA LEU A 74 -11.41 -16.88 19.08
C LEU A 74 -12.54 -17.77 19.64
N PRO A 75 -13.76 -17.23 19.86
CA PRO A 75 -14.91 -18.02 20.27
C PRO A 75 -15.13 -19.24 19.36
N GLY A 76 -15.31 -20.43 19.93
CA GLY A 76 -15.41 -21.68 19.17
C GLY A 76 -16.61 -21.73 18.21
N ASN A 77 -17.67 -20.98 18.52
CA ASN A 77 -18.90 -20.89 17.73
C ASN A 77 -19.02 -19.54 16.99
N ILE A 78 -17.91 -18.91 16.59
CA ILE A 78 -17.92 -17.62 15.87
C ILE A 78 -18.84 -17.60 14.64
N SER A 79 -19.13 -18.77 14.05
CA SER A 79 -20.12 -18.97 12.98
C SER A 79 -21.56 -18.55 13.33
N SER A 80 -21.91 -18.32 14.60
CA SER A 80 -23.22 -17.78 14.98
C SER A 80 -23.44 -16.37 14.42
N LEU A 81 -22.37 -15.63 14.16
CA LEU A 81 -22.37 -14.29 13.56
C LEU A 81 -22.60 -14.36 12.05
N LYS A 82 -23.77 -14.86 11.63
CA LYS A 82 -24.09 -15.20 10.23
C LYS A 82 -24.00 -14.02 9.26
N HIS A 83 -24.12 -12.79 9.76
CA HIS A 83 -24.08 -11.56 8.98
C HIS A 83 -22.68 -10.92 8.93
N LEU A 84 -21.67 -11.52 9.56
CA LEU A 84 -20.35 -10.93 9.66
C LEU A 84 -19.68 -10.83 8.28
N THR A 85 -19.32 -9.61 7.90
CA THR A 85 -18.66 -9.26 6.62
C THR A 85 -17.21 -8.83 6.82
N TYR A 86 -16.87 -8.29 7.99
CA TYR A 86 -15.53 -7.85 8.36
C TYR A 86 -15.13 -8.42 9.72
N LEU A 87 -13.97 -9.08 9.77
CA LEU A 87 -13.35 -9.54 11.02
C LEU A 87 -11.89 -9.08 11.08
N GLY A 88 -11.58 -8.22 12.06
CA GLY A 88 -10.21 -7.86 12.43
C GLY A 88 -9.82 -8.48 13.77
N VAL A 89 -8.71 -9.20 13.80
CA VAL A 89 -8.14 -9.82 15.00
C VAL A 89 -6.63 -9.62 15.08
N ASN A 90 -6.10 -8.59 14.40
CA ASN A 90 -4.67 -8.33 14.29
C ASN A 90 -4.02 -8.19 15.67
N HIS A 91 -2.75 -8.58 15.79
CA HIS A 91 -1.99 -8.43 17.03
C HIS A 91 -2.68 -9.09 18.25
N ASN A 92 -3.09 -10.35 18.08
CA ASN A 92 -3.57 -11.21 19.16
C ASN A 92 -2.83 -12.54 19.10
N PRO A 93 -2.31 -13.10 20.21
CA PRO A 93 -1.54 -14.35 20.22
C PRO A 93 -2.40 -15.62 19.98
N LEU A 94 -3.17 -15.67 18.90
CA LEU A 94 -4.19 -16.68 18.62
C LEU A 94 -3.65 -18.08 18.34
N SER A 95 -2.44 -18.21 17.76
CA SER A 95 -1.81 -19.46 17.31
C SER A 95 -2.54 -20.27 16.21
N VAL A 96 -3.87 -20.23 16.17
CA VAL A 96 -4.76 -20.91 15.21
C VAL A 96 -6.06 -20.13 15.02
N LEU A 97 -6.67 -20.23 13.83
CA LEU A 97 -8.04 -19.78 13.57
C LEU A 97 -9.01 -20.97 13.73
N PRO A 98 -10.19 -20.81 14.36
CA PRO A 98 -11.11 -21.92 14.58
C PRO A 98 -11.72 -22.41 13.25
N ASP A 99 -11.97 -23.72 13.14
CA ASP A 99 -12.58 -24.31 11.94
C ASP A 99 -13.96 -23.72 11.63
N ALA A 100 -14.73 -23.33 12.65
CA ALA A 100 -16.04 -22.68 12.53
C ALA A 100 -15.99 -21.36 11.74
N LEU A 101 -14.83 -20.71 11.64
CA LEU A 101 -14.64 -19.50 10.83
C LEU A 101 -15.11 -19.71 9.39
N GLY A 102 -14.87 -20.88 8.81
CA GLY A 102 -15.25 -21.20 7.43
C GLY A 102 -16.75 -21.20 7.16
N GLU A 103 -17.60 -21.20 8.20
CA GLU A 103 -19.06 -21.13 8.03
C GLU A 103 -19.59 -19.69 7.96
N LEU A 104 -18.74 -18.68 8.11
CA LEU A 104 -19.09 -17.27 7.92
C LEU A 104 -19.22 -16.91 6.43
N ARG A 105 -20.27 -17.41 5.77
CA ARG A 105 -20.44 -17.32 4.31
C ARG A 105 -20.57 -15.89 3.77
N GLU A 106 -20.89 -14.93 4.63
CA GLU A 106 -20.96 -13.51 4.29
C GLU A 106 -19.62 -12.76 4.45
N LEU A 107 -18.58 -13.41 5.01
CA LEU A 107 -17.31 -12.77 5.29
C LEU A 107 -16.60 -12.31 4.00
N ARG A 108 -16.24 -11.04 3.95
CA ARG A 108 -15.59 -10.36 2.80
C ARG A 108 -14.15 -9.99 3.12
N GLU A 109 -13.89 -9.58 4.36
CA GLU A 109 -12.56 -9.20 4.83
C GLU A 109 -12.21 -9.93 6.12
N LEU A 110 -11.02 -10.52 6.14
CA LEU A 110 -10.43 -11.16 7.31
C LEU A 110 -8.99 -10.67 7.49
N TRP A 111 -8.72 -10.11 8.66
CA TRP A 111 -7.42 -9.58 9.04
C TRP A 111 -6.93 -10.27 10.32
N ALA A 112 -5.89 -11.09 10.20
CA ALA A 112 -5.24 -11.78 11.31
C ALA A 112 -3.71 -11.64 11.18
N ILE A 113 -3.25 -10.39 11.12
CA ILE A 113 -1.83 -10.01 11.02
C ILE A 113 -1.18 -10.10 12.40
N ASN A 114 0.04 -10.64 12.48
CA ASN A 114 0.79 -10.74 13.73
C ASN A 114 0.02 -11.47 14.83
N CYS A 115 -0.48 -12.66 14.51
CA CYS A 115 -1.26 -13.49 15.43
C CYS A 115 -0.54 -14.76 15.90
N GLY A 116 0.69 -14.98 15.43
CA GLY A 116 1.44 -16.20 15.69
C GLY A 116 0.83 -17.46 15.05
N LEU A 117 0.00 -17.31 14.01
CA LEU A 117 -0.67 -18.44 13.37
C LEU A 117 0.34 -19.41 12.76
N THR A 118 0.22 -20.70 13.06
CA THR A 118 1.12 -21.73 12.49
C THR A 118 0.54 -22.41 11.24
N SER A 119 -0.77 -22.31 11.04
CA SER A 119 -1.51 -22.87 9.91
C SER A 119 -2.79 -22.09 9.65
N VAL A 120 -3.41 -22.33 8.49
CA VAL A 120 -4.74 -21.82 8.12
C VAL A 120 -5.71 -23.01 8.05
N PRO A 121 -6.88 -22.96 8.70
CA PRO A 121 -7.83 -24.08 8.67
C PRO A 121 -8.33 -24.35 7.26
N ALA A 122 -8.51 -25.63 6.91
CA ALA A 122 -9.02 -26.02 5.58
C ALA A 122 -10.42 -25.45 5.29
N SER A 123 -11.19 -25.17 6.34
CA SER A 123 -12.51 -24.54 6.25
C SER A 123 -12.47 -23.13 5.64
N ILE A 124 -11.30 -22.46 5.60
CA ILE A 124 -11.15 -21.14 4.96
C ILE A 124 -11.68 -21.15 3.52
N GLY A 125 -11.52 -22.27 2.79
CA GLY A 125 -11.98 -22.39 1.41
C GLY A 125 -13.49 -22.35 1.22
N LYS A 126 -14.28 -22.38 2.30
CA LYS A 126 -15.75 -22.22 2.26
C LYS A 126 -16.18 -20.74 2.18
N LEU A 127 -15.28 -19.80 2.45
CA LEU A 127 -15.55 -18.36 2.45
C LEU A 127 -15.66 -17.79 1.03
N SER A 128 -16.73 -18.16 0.32
CA SER A 128 -16.93 -17.83 -1.09
C SER A 128 -17.00 -16.33 -1.42
N LYS A 129 -17.35 -15.47 -0.46
CA LYS A 129 -17.43 -14.00 -0.61
C LYS A 129 -16.16 -13.26 -0.18
N LEU A 130 -15.15 -13.97 0.34
CA LEU A 130 -13.93 -13.36 0.84
C LEU A 130 -13.14 -12.73 -0.31
N HIS A 131 -12.93 -11.42 -0.25
CA HIS A 131 -12.19 -10.67 -1.26
C HIS A 131 -10.86 -10.11 -0.75
N LYS A 132 -10.68 -9.94 0.57
CA LYS A 132 -9.41 -9.53 1.18
C LYS A 132 -9.05 -10.44 2.34
N LEU A 133 -7.80 -10.89 2.34
CA LEU A 133 -7.26 -11.76 3.38
C LEU A 133 -5.86 -11.29 3.76
N GLY A 134 -5.71 -10.78 4.99
CA GLY A 134 -4.44 -10.40 5.58
C GLY A 134 -3.98 -11.40 6.63
N LEU A 135 -2.86 -12.07 6.37
CA LEU A 135 -2.27 -13.11 7.22
C LEU A 135 -0.76 -12.88 7.42
N SER A 136 -0.28 -11.65 7.24
CA SER A 136 1.15 -11.35 7.32
C SER A 136 1.71 -11.39 8.75
N SER A 137 3.02 -11.54 8.87
CA SER A 137 3.75 -11.61 10.15
C SER A 137 3.23 -12.73 11.05
N ASN A 138 3.07 -13.93 10.50
CA ASN A 138 2.68 -15.12 11.24
C ASN A 138 3.77 -16.21 11.12
N CYS A 139 3.47 -17.43 11.57
CA CYS A 139 4.36 -18.59 11.52
C CYS A 139 3.81 -19.67 10.57
N ILE A 140 3.06 -19.28 9.53
CA ILE A 140 2.35 -20.21 8.66
C ILE A 140 3.37 -20.96 7.80
N THR A 141 3.37 -22.28 7.88
CA THR A 141 4.28 -23.16 7.12
C THR A 141 3.67 -23.69 5.83
N THR A 142 2.35 -23.91 5.82
CA THR A 142 1.62 -24.49 4.69
C THR A 142 0.24 -23.86 4.53
N LEU A 143 -0.27 -23.87 3.29
CA LEU A 143 -1.63 -23.45 2.97
C LEU A 143 -2.48 -24.67 2.57
N PRO A 144 -3.73 -24.78 3.05
CA PRO A 144 -4.59 -25.92 2.71
C PRO A 144 -4.95 -25.92 1.21
N PRO A 145 -5.10 -27.08 0.55
CA PRO A 145 -5.55 -27.15 -0.86
C PRO A 145 -6.88 -26.41 -1.14
N GLN A 146 -7.74 -26.32 -0.13
CA GLN A 146 -9.01 -25.61 -0.16
C GLN A 146 -8.85 -24.09 -0.36
N PHE A 147 -7.66 -23.52 -0.18
CA PHE A 147 -7.39 -22.12 -0.47
C PHE A 147 -7.77 -21.76 -1.92
N GLY A 148 -7.58 -22.69 -2.87
CA GLY A 148 -7.98 -22.52 -4.27
C GLY A 148 -9.49 -22.37 -4.52
N ASN A 149 -10.34 -22.58 -3.51
CA ASN A 149 -11.79 -22.41 -3.58
C ASN A 149 -12.23 -20.94 -3.37
N LEU A 150 -11.32 -20.06 -2.92
CA LEU A 150 -11.60 -18.64 -2.68
C LEU A 150 -11.71 -17.85 -4.00
N LYS A 151 -12.74 -18.12 -4.80
CA LYS A 151 -12.90 -17.56 -6.17
C LYS A 151 -13.04 -16.05 -6.19
N SER A 152 -13.56 -15.45 -5.13
CA SER A 152 -13.75 -13.99 -5.00
C SER A 152 -12.53 -13.27 -4.44
N LEU A 153 -11.46 -13.99 -4.07
CA LEU A 153 -10.30 -13.38 -3.44
C LEU A 153 -9.56 -12.47 -4.42
N GLN A 154 -9.41 -11.19 -4.05
CA GLN A 154 -8.77 -10.15 -4.86
C GLN A 154 -7.44 -9.69 -4.27
N TRP A 155 -7.34 -9.64 -2.94
CA TRP A 155 -6.16 -9.18 -2.23
C TRP A 155 -5.74 -10.19 -1.18
N LEU A 156 -4.50 -10.65 -1.28
CA LEU A 156 -3.93 -11.62 -0.35
C LEU A 156 -2.56 -11.16 0.13
N ASN A 157 -2.39 -11.01 1.44
CA ASN A 157 -1.10 -10.75 2.04
C ASN A 157 -0.71 -11.89 2.98
N LEU A 158 0.34 -12.61 2.59
CA LEU A 158 0.96 -13.70 3.33
C LEU A 158 2.42 -13.38 3.69
N ALA A 159 2.83 -12.12 3.58
CA ALA A 159 4.20 -11.74 3.86
C ALA A 159 4.65 -12.11 5.28
N ASP A 160 5.93 -12.32 5.49
CA ASP A 160 6.52 -12.54 6.81
C ASP A 160 5.90 -13.77 7.49
N ASN A 161 6.12 -14.92 6.86
CA ASN A 161 5.66 -16.24 7.28
C ASN A 161 6.77 -17.27 6.99
N THR A 162 6.49 -18.57 7.11
CA THR A 162 7.47 -19.64 6.86
C THR A 162 7.02 -20.59 5.75
N ILE A 163 6.22 -20.09 4.80
CA ILE A 163 5.61 -20.91 3.74
C ILE A 163 6.68 -21.40 2.76
N GLU A 164 6.79 -22.71 2.58
CA GLU A 164 7.74 -23.30 1.64
C GLU A 164 7.16 -23.48 0.23
N ASN A 165 5.86 -23.78 0.13
CA ASN A 165 5.17 -24.08 -1.11
C ASN A 165 3.69 -23.65 -1.02
N VAL A 166 3.07 -23.34 -2.17
CA VAL A 166 1.61 -23.16 -2.28
C VAL A 166 0.97 -24.40 -2.91
N PRO A 167 -0.29 -24.72 -2.59
CA PRO A 167 -0.98 -25.88 -3.13
C PRO A 167 -1.26 -25.76 -4.64
N GLU A 168 -1.37 -26.89 -5.34
CA GLU A 168 -1.66 -26.93 -6.80
C GLU A 168 -2.93 -26.15 -7.18
N ASN A 169 -3.95 -26.19 -6.32
CA ASN A 169 -5.24 -25.55 -6.58
C ASN A 169 -5.18 -24.02 -6.52
N PHE A 170 -4.07 -23.43 -6.09
CA PHE A 170 -3.86 -21.99 -5.98
C PHE A 170 -3.97 -21.27 -7.34
N LYS A 171 -3.69 -21.97 -8.45
CA LYS A 171 -3.93 -21.48 -9.83
C LYS A 171 -5.39 -21.08 -10.10
N SER A 172 -6.31 -21.57 -9.27
CA SER A 172 -7.75 -21.40 -9.45
C SER A 172 -8.31 -20.12 -8.81
N LEU A 173 -7.48 -19.28 -8.19
CA LEU A 173 -7.83 -17.99 -7.59
C LEU A 173 -8.01 -16.91 -8.68
N GLN A 174 -9.11 -17.00 -9.44
CA GLN A 174 -9.23 -16.25 -10.69
C GLN A 174 -9.32 -14.74 -10.54
N SER A 175 -9.89 -14.26 -9.42
CA SER A 175 -10.12 -12.84 -9.14
C SER A 175 -8.95 -12.13 -8.48
N LEU A 176 -7.86 -12.83 -8.17
CA LEU A 176 -6.74 -12.27 -7.42
C LEU A 176 -6.01 -11.20 -8.25
N VAL A 177 -5.75 -10.04 -7.64
CA VAL A 177 -5.10 -8.87 -8.24
C VAL A 177 -3.83 -8.50 -7.47
N PHE A 178 -3.85 -8.65 -6.15
CA PHE A 178 -2.70 -8.39 -5.30
C PHE A 178 -2.32 -9.64 -4.52
N ILE A 179 -1.02 -9.94 -4.50
CA ILE A 179 -0.47 -11.02 -3.71
C ILE A 179 0.89 -10.64 -3.14
N ASN A 180 1.06 -10.79 -1.84
CA ASN A 180 2.33 -10.54 -1.17
C ASN A 180 2.81 -11.81 -0.46
N PHE A 181 3.98 -12.28 -0.85
CA PHE A 181 4.68 -13.45 -0.31
C PHE A 181 6.08 -13.10 0.20
N ASN A 182 6.38 -11.81 0.42
CA ASN A 182 7.65 -11.38 0.97
C ASN A 182 7.97 -12.15 2.25
N LYS A 183 9.25 -12.39 2.54
CA LYS A 183 9.75 -13.01 3.76
C LYS A 183 9.03 -14.34 4.09
N ASN A 184 9.06 -15.28 3.14
CA ASN A 184 8.54 -16.66 3.29
C ASN A 184 9.53 -17.65 2.72
N SER A 185 9.67 -18.84 3.31
CA SER A 185 10.66 -19.88 2.97
C SER A 185 10.56 -20.56 1.58
N PHE A 186 10.02 -19.89 0.55
CA PHE A 186 9.91 -20.44 -0.79
C PHE A 186 11.28 -20.74 -1.40
N ARG A 187 11.50 -22.01 -1.78
CA ARG A 187 12.71 -22.41 -2.52
C ARG A 187 12.67 -21.99 -3.99
N LYS A 188 11.47 -21.84 -4.55
CA LYS A 188 11.20 -21.45 -5.94
C LYS A 188 9.90 -20.66 -5.99
N ILE A 189 9.78 -19.75 -6.96
CA ILE A 189 8.49 -19.12 -7.26
C ILE A 189 7.51 -20.23 -7.62
N PRO A 190 6.36 -20.34 -6.94
CA PRO A 190 5.39 -21.35 -7.28
C PRO A 190 4.89 -21.22 -8.71
N LYS A 191 4.94 -22.32 -9.47
CA LYS A 191 4.51 -22.34 -10.88
C LYS A 191 3.06 -21.90 -11.06
N GLN A 192 2.24 -22.16 -10.04
CA GLN A 192 0.84 -21.75 -9.93
C GLN A 192 0.65 -20.22 -9.95
N LEU A 193 1.73 -19.44 -9.70
CA LEU A 193 1.74 -17.97 -9.77
C LEU A 193 2.33 -17.45 -11.10
N THR A 194 3.29 -18.16 -11.69
CA THR A 194 4.00 -17.72 -12.91
C THR A 194 3.14 -17.72 -14.17
N GLU A 195 2.11 -18.57 -14.27
CA GLU A 195 1.20 -18.60 -15.43
C GLU A 195 0.31 -17.35 -15.56
N ARG A 196 0.35 -16.43 -14.58
CA ARG A 196 -0.58 -15.30 -14.48
C ARG A 196 0.11 -13.97 -14.13
N ALA A 197 1.45 -13.91 -14.23
CA ALA A 197 2.30 -12.78 -13.83
C ALA A 197 2.00 -11.42 -14.49
N GLY A 198 1.14 -11.36 -15.51
CA GLY A 198 0.63 -10.10 -16.08
C GLY A 198 -0.43 -9.38 -15.23
N ARG A 199 -0.91 -9.98 -14.12
CA ARG A 199 -1.95 -9.41 -13.25
C ARG A 199 -1.57 -9.26 -11.77
N PHE A 200 -0.36 -9.66 -11.39
CA PHE A 200 0.06 -9.75 -9.99
C PHE A 200 1.27 -8.87 -9.70
N SER A 201 1.16 -8.00 -8.70
CA SER A 201 2.34 -7.43 -8.03
C SER A 201 2.89 -8.46 -7.05
N VAL A 202 3.57 -9.50 -7.54
CA VAL A 202 4.24 -10.49 -6.67
C VAL A 202 5.45 -9.81 -6.04
N GLN A 203 5.33 -9.41 -4.78
CA GLN A 203 6.51 -9.15 -3.96
C GLN A 203 6.82 -10.46 -3.21
N SER A 204 7.94 -11.10 -3.56
CA SER A 204 8.52 -12.23 -2.85
C SER A 204 9.98 -11.89 -2.59
N SER A 205 10.48 -12.18 -1.39
CA SER A 205 11.87 -11.94 -1.00
C SER A 205 12.54 -13.26 -0.61
N TYR A 206 12.80 -14.13 -1.59
CA TYR A 206 13.78 -15.24 -1.56
C TYR A 206 14.26 -15.41 -3.02
N CYS A 207 15.53 -15.63 -3.36
CA CYS A 207 16.77 -15.82 -2.63
C CYS A 207 17.88 -15.50 -3.66
N SER A 208 19.05 -15.10 -3.17
CA SER A 208 20.31 -15.10 -3.91
C SER A 208 20.55 -16.43 -4.64
N GLU A 209 21.07 -16.30 -5.86
CA GLU A 209 21.86 -17.29 -6.60
C GLU A 209 21.16 -18.47 -7.31
N GLU A 210 21.49 -18.62 -8.60
CA GLU A 210 21.24 -19.78 -9.48
C GLU A 210 19.85 -20.03 -10.10
N LYS A 211 19.14 -18.97 -10.50
CA LYS A 211 18.48 -18.90 -11.83
C LYS A 211 17.90 -17.51 -12.13
N LEU A 212 18.81 -16.56 -12.35
CA LEU A 212 18.59 -15.42 -13.24
C LEU A 212 18.71 -15.83 -14.73
N ARG A 213 18.54 -17.13 -15.02
CA ARG A 213 18.49 -17.72 -16.35
C ARG A 213 17.11 -18.34 -16.50
N MET A 214 16.29 -17.75 -17.38
CA MET A 214 14.92 -18.11 -17.79
C MET A 214 13.79 -17.23 -17.18
N THR A 215 13.51 -16.10 -17.86
CA THR A 215 12.16 -15.53 -18.15
C THR A 215 11.11 -15.45 -17.02
N GLY A 216 10.68 -14.27 -16.55
CA GLY A 216 11.00 -12.89 -16.94
C GLY A 216 9.80 -12.02 -16.53
N HIS A 217 9.95 -10.93 -15.78
CA HIS A 217 10.72 -9.80 -16.26
C HIS A 217 11.39 -9.06 -15.10
N LYS A 218 12.72 -9.17 -15.05
CA LYS A 218 13.57 -8.32 -14.22
C LYS A 218 13.64 -6.96 -14.91
N TRP A 219 13.29 -5.91 -14.19
CA TRP A 219 13.52 -4.54 -14.63
C TRP A 219 14.42 -3.86 -13.61
N GLY A 220 15.23 -2.95 -14.10
CA GLY A 220 16.17 -2.17 -13.30
C GLY A 220 16.58 -0.93 -14.09
N TYR A 221 17.78 -0.45 -13.79
CA TYR A 221 18.40 0.69 -14.48
C TYR A 221 19.76 0.31 -15.07
N GLY A 222 20.03 -1.00 -15.26
CA GLY A 222 21.21 -1.48 -15.94
C GLY A 222 21.07 -1.45 -17.47
N GLU A 223 22.13 -1.81 -18.18
CA GLU A 223 22.13 -1.79 -19.65
C GLU A 223 21.12 -2.77 -20.26
N GLU A 224 20.93 -3.95 -19.63
CA GLU A 224 20.07 -5.02 -20.17
C GLU A 224 18.63 -4.97 -19.67
N ASP A 225 18.40 -4.44 -18.47
CA ASP A 225 17.10 -4.39 -17.78
C ASP A 225 16.55 -2.97 -17.59
N GLY A 226 17.21 -1.98 -18.20
CA GLY A 226 16.92 -0.55 -18.09
C GLY A 226 15.68 -0.07 -18.85
N PRO A 227 15.35 1.23 -18.72
CA PRO A 227 14.18 1.86 -19.34
C PRO A 227 13.96 1.58 -20.84
N SER A 228 15.04 1.44 -21.61
CA SER A 228 14.98 1.12 -23.03
C SER A 228 14.42 -0.28 -23.31
N ALA A 229 14.56 -1.21 -22.37
CA ALA A 229 14.13 -2.61 -22.49
C ALA A 229 12.77 -2.89 -21.85
N TRP A 230 12.24 -2.00 -20.98
CA TRP A 230 11.02 -2.25 -20.21
C TRP A 230 9.79 -2.59 -21.07
N HIS A 231 9.68 -2.02 -22.28
CA HIS A 231 8.55 -2.27 -23.19
C HIS A 231 8.39 -3.75 -23.59
N ARG A 232 9.46 -4.55 -23.53
CA ARG A 232 9.44 -5.99 -23.83
C ARG A 232 8.55 -6.78 -22.86
N SER A 233 8.39 -6.21 -21.67
CA SER A 233 7.81 -6.85 -20.49
C SER A 233 6.57 -6.12 -20.00
N TYR A 234 6.56 -4.81 -20.19
CA TYR A 234 5.51 -3.88 -19.82
C TYR A 234 5.14 -3.09 -21.07
N PRO A 235 4.28 -3.62 -21.96
CA PRO A 235 3.94 -2.97 -23.23
C PRO A 235 3.43 -1.53 -23.07
N LEU A 236 2.80 -1.22 -21.92
CA LEU A 236 2.40 0.13 -21.56
C LEU A 236 3.55 1.14 -21.50
N ALA A 237 4.81 0.70 -21.45
CA ALA A 237 5.97 1.58 -21.57
C ALA A 237 5.98 2.43 -22.85
N GLN A 238 5.26 2.02 -23.89
CA GLN A 238 5.07 2.75 -25.15
C GLN A 238 3.70 3.43 -25.26
N GLY A 239 2.96 3.51 -24.15
CA GLY A 239 1.62 4.08 -24.04
C GLY A 239 1.52 5.56 -24.46
N ALA A 240 0.30 6.06 -24.57
CA ALA A 240 0.01 7.38 -25.12
C ALA A 240 0.35 8.54 -24.17
N ARG A 241 0.37 8.28 -22.85
CA ARG A 241 0.55 9.27 -21.80
C ARG A 241 1.62 8.85 -20.78
N GLN A 242 2.74 8.34 -21.27
CA GLN A 242 3.87 7.97 -20.42
C GLN A 242 4.59 9.16 -19.79
N SER A 243 5.19 8.93 -18.63
CA SER A 243 5.99 9.88 -17.84
C SER A 243 7.40 9.32 -17.59
N PRO A 244 8.41 10.16 -17.28
CA PRO A 244 8.34 11.63 -17.16
C PRO A 244 8.27 12.32 -18.54
N ILE A 245 8.19 13.65 -18.57
CA ILE A 245 8.25 14.47 -19.79
C ILE A 245 9.25 15.63 -19.63
N ASN A 246 9.66 16.22 -20.74
CA ASN A 246 10.29 17.54 -20.75
C ASN A 246 9.19 18.62 -20.73
N ILE A 247 9.20 19.45 -19.69
CA ILE A 247 8.30 20.59 -19.54
C ILE A 247 8.95 21.78 -20.24
N VAL A 248 8.29 22.35 -21.24
CA VAL A 248 8.70 23.58 -21.92
C VAL A 248 7.79 24.71 -21.42
N PRO A 249 8.25 25.57 -20.50
CA PRO A 249 7.40 26.59 -19.87
C PRO A 249 6.68 27.50 -20.87
N GLU A 250 7.33 27.82 -22.00
CA GLU A 250 6.78 28.67 -23.05
C GLU A 250 5.62 28.01 -23.82
N GLU A 251 5.56 26.68 -23.82
CA GLU A 251 4.47 25.89 -24.40
C GLU A 251 3.38 25.54 -23.38
N ALA A 252 3.62 25.80 -22.08
CA ALA A 252 2.67 25.50 -21.03
C ALA A 252 1.50 26.50 -21.06
N VAL A 253 0.28 25.99 -21.02
CA VAL A 253 -0.93 26.81 -21.08
C VAL A 253 -1.30 27.27 -19.67
N TYR A 254 -1.21 28.58 -19.41
CA TYR A 254 -1.73 29.15 -18.17
C TYR A 254 -3.24 28.91 -18.07
N ASP A 255 -3.67 28.21 -17.02
CA ASP A 255 -5.09 27.93 -16.76
C ASP A 255 -5.52 28.65 -15.48
N SER A 256 -6.15 29.83 -15.63
CA SER A 256 -6.60 30.65 -14.52
C SER A 256 -7.71 30.02 -13.68
N ARG A 257 -8.28 28.88 -14.14
CA ARG A 257 -9.31 28.13 -13.41
C ARG A 257 -8.72 27.11 -12.45
N LEU A 258 -7.42 26.85 -12.49
CA LEU A 258 -6.76 25.96 -11.54
C LEU A 258 -6.73 26.62 -10.15
N PRO A 259 -7.46 26.09 -9.14
CA PRO A 259 -7.32 26.56 -7.77
C PRO A 259 -5.92 26.26 -7.22
N ALA A 260 -5.54 26.94 -6.14
CA ALA A 260 -4.31 26.59 -5.42
C ALA A 260 -4.39 25.13 -4.91
N ILE A 261 -3.24 24.45 -4.90
CA ILE A 261 -3.13 23.17 -4.18
C ILE A 261 -2.99 23.45 -2.69
N THR A 262 -3.59 22.59 -1.87
CA THR A 262 -3.47 22.60 -0.41
C THR A 262 -3.00 21.23 0.04
N VAL A 263 -2.03 21.22 0.95
CA VAL A 263 -1.43 20.01 1.49
C VAL A 263 -1.59 20.02 3.01
N SER A 264 -2.24 18.99 3.53
CA SER A 264 -2.41 18.76 4.96
C SER A 264 -1.71 17.45 5.32
N TYR A 265 -0.58 17.55 6.03
CA TYR A 265 0.20 16.40 6.53
C TYR A 265 0.28 16.45 8.06
N ASP A 266 -0.76 16.94 8.72
CA ASP A 266 -0.77 17.09 10.17
C ASP A 266 -0.90 15.70 10.82
N ASN A 267 -0.04 15.40 11.80
CA ASN A 267 0.02 14.09 12.48
C ASN A 267 0.22 12.88 11.55
N CYS A 268 0.96 13.05 10.45
CA CYS A 268 1.31 11.95 9.56
C CYS A 268 2.12 10.86 10.29
N THR A 269 1.55 9.66 10.42
CA THR A 269 2.22 8.48 10.98
C THR A 269 3.06 7.80 9.89
N SER A 270 4.36 8.12 9.83
CA SER A 270 5.28 7.33 9.01
C SER A 270 5.39 5.92 9.59
N LEU A 271 5.16 4.90 8.75
CA LEU A 271 5.16 3.50 9.17
C LEU A 271 6.57 2.91 9.07
N THR A 272 7.16 2.97 7.88
CA THR A 272 8.44 2.32 7.58
C THR A 272 9.27 3.17 6.63
N ILE A 273 10.59 3.00 6.72
CA ILE A 273 11.55 3.42 5.69
C ILE A 273 12.24 2.16 5.17
N SER A 274 12.25 1.96 3.86
CA SER A 274 12.82 0.77 3.24
C SER A 274 13.62 1.11 1.98
N ASN A 275 14.65 0.32 1.71
CA ASN A 275 15.28 0.24 0.39
C ASN A 275 14.67 -0.96 -0.33
N ASN A 276 13.93 -0.73 -1.41
CA ASN A 276 13.24 -1.79 -2.16
C ASN A 276 14.05 -2.33 -3.35
N GLY A 277 15.35 -2.03 -3.41
CA GLY A 277 16.20 -2.38 -4.55
C GLY A 277 16.04 -1.46 -5.75
N HIS A 278 15.24 -0.39 -5.66
CA HIS A 278 15.05 0.60 -6.73
C HIS A 278 15.03 2.06 -6.24
N SER A 279 14.67 2.30 -4.97
CA SER A 279 14.73 3.60 -4.29
C SER A 279 14.71 3.40 -2.77
N VAL A 280 14.92 4.49 -2.02
CA VAL A 280 14.38 4.63 -0.66
C VAL A 280 12.89 4.97 -0.75
N VAL A 281 12.06 4.28 0.02
CA VAL A 281 10.61 4.51 0.11
C VAL A 281 10.26 4.73 1.57
N VAL A 282 9.45 5.77 1.85
CA VAL A 282 8.82 5.98 3.15
C VAL A 282 7.32 5.83 3.01
N GLU A 283 6.73 4.93 3.80
CA GLU A 283 5.30 4.63 3.78
C GLU A 283 4.56 5.34 4.92
N PHE A 284 3.29 5.69 4.67
CA PHE A 284 2.41 6.37 5.62
C PHE A 284 1.13 5.59 5.84
N GLU A 285 0.55 5.77 7.02
CA GLU A 285 -0.82 5.34 7.32
C GLU A 285 -1.83 6.11 6.46
N ASP A 286 -2.66 5.40 5.70
CA ASP A 286 -3.62 5.96 4.74
C ASP A 286 -5.08 5.52 5.01
N MET A 287 -5.36 5.13 6.25
CA MET A 287 -6.69 4.67 6.68
C MET A 287 -7.71 5.80 6.81
N ASP A 288 -7.25 7.04 6.98
CA ASP A 288 -8.09 8.23 7.14
C ASP A 288 -7.57 9.43 6.32
N ASP A 289 -8.25 10.57 6.42
CA ASP A 289 -8.00 11.77 5.61
C ASP A 289 -7.05 12.78 6.29
N ARG A 290 -6.26 12.37 7.30
CA ARG A 290 -5.33 13.28 8.00
C ARG A 290 -4.19 13.78 7.11
N SER A 291 -3.70 12.91 6.22
CA SER A 291 -2.58 13.20 5.31
C SER A 291 -3.05 13.23 3.85
N VAL A 292 -3.41 14.41 3.35
CA VAL A 292 -4.03 14.57 2.03
C VAL A 292 -3.47 15.74 1.22
N ILE A 293 -3.58 15.62 -0.10
CA ILE A 293 -3.49 16.73 -1.07
C ILE A 293 -4.86 16.98 -1.69
N GLN A 294 -5.21 18.24 -1.89
CA GLN A 294 -6.45 18.66 -2.56
C GLN A 294 -6.26 19.98 -3.31
N GLY A 295 -7.26 20.38 -4.12
CA GLY A 295 -7.17 21.57 -4.97
C GLY A 295 -6.33 21.32 -6.22
N GLY A 296 -5.88 22.39 -6.88
CA GLY A 296 -5.27 22.29 -8.20
C GLY A 296 -6.17 21.56 -9.21
N PRO A 297 -5.63 20.58 -9.97
CA PRO A 297 -6.41 19.82 -10.95
C PRO A 297 -7.28 18.71 -10.34
N LEU A 298 -7.25 18.50 -9.03
CA LEU A 298 -7.89 17.37 -8.36
C LEU A 298 -9.36 17.68 -8.05
N GLU A 299 -10.24 16.72 -8.30
CA GLU A 299 -11.68 16.88 -8.05
C GLU A 299 -12.02 16.80 -6.55
N ASN A 300 -11.18 16.13 -5.76
CA ASN A 300 -11.36 15.86 -4.34
C ASN A 300 -10.01 15.64 -3.64
N ALA A 301 -10.03 15.27 -2.36
CA ALA A 301 -8.82 14.99 -1.59
C ALA A 301 -8.25 13.59 -1.88
N TYR A 302 -6.92 13.51 -1.99
CA TYR A 302 -6.16 12.27 -2.23
C TYR A 302 -5.25 11.99 -1.03
N ARG A 303 -5.28 10.77 -0.51
CA ARG A 303 -4.51 10.35 0.67
C ARG A 303 -3.06 10.05 0.31
N LEU A 304 -2.11 10.56 1.10
CA LEU A 304 -0.69 10.25 0.99
C LEU A 304 -0.46 8.78 1.31
N LYS A 305 0.18 8.05 0.39
CA LYS A 305 0.54 6.64 0.59
C LYS A 305 2.01 6.47 0.98
N GLN A 306 2.87 7.12 0.21
CA GLN A 306 4.32 6.98 0.33
C GLN A 306 5.01 8.14 -0.36
N PHE A 307 6.30 8.31 -0.09
CA PHE A 307 7.17 9.03 -1.00
C PHE A 307 8.47 8.27 -1.29
N HIS A 308 9.11 8.62 -2.40
CA HIS A 308 10.41 8.08 -2.84
C HIS A 308 11.20 9.10 -3.66
N PHE A 309 12.44 8.77 -4.01
CA PHE A 309 13.36 9.68 -4.70
C PHE A 309 13.99 9.03 -5.94
N HIS A 310 14.34 9.87 -6.91
CA HIS A 310 15.15 9.51 -8.07
C HIS A 310 16.38 10.40 -8.11
N TRP A 311 17.56 9.83 -8.32
CA TRP A 311 18.82 10.56 -8.31
C TRP A 311 19.86 10.01 -9.29
N GLY A 312 20.82 10.87 -9.61
CA GLY A 312 21.91 10.58 -10.53
C GLY A 312 23.17 10.12 -9.79
N GLY A 313 24.07 9.51 -10.55
CA GLY A 313 25.43 9.21 -10.10
C GLY A 313 26.21 10.45 -9.71
N LYS A 314 27.45 10.25 -9.29
CA LYS A 314 28.35 11.37 -8.95
C LYS A 314 28.55 12.27 -10.17
N ASP A 315 28.49 13.59 -9.96
CA ASP A 315 28.63 14.63 -11.00
C ASP A 315 27.54 14.57 -12.11
N CYS A 316 26.49 13.77 -11.91
CA CYS A 316 25.34 13.65 -12.80
C CYS A 316 24.06 14.16 -12.11
N ASN A 317 23.18 14.76 -12.90
CA ASN A 317 21.81 15.04 -12.51
C ASN A 317 20.95 13.77 -12.58
N GLY A 318 19.82 13.78 -11.87
CA GLY A 318 19.01 12.59 -11.60
C GLY A 318 17.50 12.79 -11.59
N SER A 319 17.01 13.99 -11.86
CA SER A 319 15.57 14.20 -12.02
C SER A 319 15.03 13.42 -13.20
N GLU A 320 13.79 12.95 -13.07
CA GLU A 320 13.08 12.25 -14.14
C GLU A 320 12.49 13.27 -15.12
N HIS A 321 11.79 14.27 -14.60
CA HIS A 321 11.34 15.42 -15.37
C HIS A 321 12.50 16.36 -15.69
N THR A 322 12.30 17.13 -16.76
CA THR A 322 13.21 18.21 -17.18
C THR A 322 12.41 19.48 -17.45
N VAL A 323 13.06 20.64 -17.30
CA VAL A 323 12.47 21.95 -17.63
C VAL A 323 13.33 22.61 -18.70
N SER A 324 12.79 22.77 -19.91
CA SER A 324 13.53 23.23 -21.09
C SER A 324 14.83 22.45 -21.32
N GLY A 325 14.78 21.13 -21.12
CA GLY A 325 15.93 20.23 -21.21
C GLY A 325 16.89 20.27 -20.02
N LYS A 326 16.70 21.19 -19.05
CA LYS A 326 17.49 21.24 -17.82
C LYS A 326 17.06 20.12 -16.87
N THR A 327 18.04 19.40 -16.34
CA THR A 327 17.89 18.37 -15.30
C THR A 327 18.28 18.92 -13.92
N PHE A 328 17.82 18.26 -12.87
CA PHE A 328 18.11 18.58 -11.46
C PHE A 328 18.80 17.41 -10.76
N VAL A 329 19.40 17.63 -9.60
CA VAL A 329 20.26 16.62 -8.94
C VAL A 329 19.46 15.40 -8.49
N SER A 330 18.21 15.62 -8.09
CA SER A 330 17.26 14.61 -7.64
C SER A 330 15.83 15.08 -7.86
N GLU A 331 14.89 14.17 -7.84
CA GLU A 331 13.45 14.43 -7.84
C GLU A 331 12.75 13.58 -6.78
N LEU A 332 11.90 14.23 -5.98
CA LEU A 332 11.07 13.61 -4.95
C LEU A 332 9.65 13.45 -5.47
N HIS A 333 9.08 12.26 -5.26
CA HIS A 333 7.68 11.96 -5.56
C HIS A 333 6.90 11.65 -4.29
N LEU A 334 5.89 12.46 -3.97
CA LEU A 334 4.88 12.13 -2.97
C LEU A 334 3.65 11.55 -3.68
N VAL A 335 3.37 10.28 -3.42
CA VAL A 335 2.32 9.52 -4.10
C VAL A 335 1.05 9.50 -3.27
N HIS A 336 -0.04 9.94 -3.87
CA HIS A 336 -1.36 10.00 -3.26
C HIS A 336 -2.39 9.22 -4.08
N TRP A 337 -3.49 8.79 -3.46
CA TRP A 337 -4.55 8.04 -4.13
C TRP A 337 -5.96 8.51 -3.76
N ASN A 338 -6.90 8.35 -4.70
CA ASN A 338 -8.29 8.81 -4.56
C ASN A 338 -9.14 7.82 -3.74
N ALA A 339 -8.96 7.85 -2.42
CA ALA A 339 -9.72 7.01 -1.49
C ALA A 339 -11.21 7.39 -1.39
N VAL A 340 -11.60 8.55 -1.93
CA VAL A 340 -13.00 8.97 -2.02
C VAL A 340 -13.73 8.22 -3.14
N ARG A 341 -13.04 7.93 -4.26
CA ARG A 341 -13.61 7.20 -5.42
C ARG A 341 -13.35 5.71 -5.40
N TYR A 342 -12.19 5.29 -4.93
CA TYR A 342 -11.75 3.89 -4.99
C TYR A 342 -11.59 3.32 -3.60
N ARG A 343 -11.89 2.03 -3.45
CA ARG A 343 -11.87 1.37 -2.13
C ARG A 343 -10.46 0.96 -1.72
N THR A 344 -9.57 0.82 -2.68
CA THR A 344 -8.18 0.40 -2.45
C THR A 344 -7.21 1.16 -3.33
N PHE A 345 -5.96 1.27 -2.87
CA PHE A 345 -4.87 1.82 -3.68
C PHE A 345 -4.70 1.08 -5.01
N GLY A 346 -4.89 -0.25 -5.03
CA GLY A 346 -4.76 -1.05 -6.25
C GLY A 346 -5.83 -0.73 -7.29
N GLU A 347 -7.08 -0.58 -6.86
CA GLU A 347 -8.19 -0.11 -7.74
C GLU A 347 -7.88 1.29 -8.29
N ALA A 348 -7.44 2.20 -7.42
CA ALA A 348 -7.06 3.55 -7.81
C ALA A 348 -5.89 3.56 -8.80
N ALA A 349 -4.86 2.76 -8.57
CA ALA A 349 -3.70 2.67 -9.45
C ALA A 349 -4.04 2.15 -10.85
N ALA A 350 -5.12 1.39 -10.99
CA ALA A 350 -5.63 0.92 -12.28
C ALA A 350 -6.54 1.93 -12.99
N ALA A 351 -6.97 3.00 -12.31
CA ALA A 351 -7.92 3.97 -12.82
C ALA A 351 -7.24 5.28 -13.31
N PRO A 352 -7.71 5.91 -14.40
CA PRO A 352 -7.04 7.07 -15.02
C PRO A 352 -6.81 8.29 -14.14
N ASP A 353 -7.66 8.49 -13.13
CA ASP A 353 -7.68 9.57 -12.14
C ASP A 353 -7.42 9.07 -10.72
N GLY A 354 -7.02 7.81 -10.53
CA GLY A 354 -6.91 7.25 -9.20
C GLY A 354 -5.67 7.68 -8.43
N LEU A 355 -4.61 8.16 -9.10
CA LEU A 355 -3.39 8.64 -8.45
C LEU A 355 -3.10 10.11 -8.72
N ALA A 356 -2.53 10.78 -7.71
CA ALA A 356 -1.96 12.11 -7.81
C ALA A 356 -0.52 12.09 -7.28
N VAL A 357 0.43 12.57 -8.08
CA VAL A 357 1.85 12.61 -7.69
C VAL A 357 2.31 14.05 -7.65
N LEU A 358 2.81 14.47 -6.47
CA LEU A 358 3.47 15.75 -6.28
C LEU A 358 4.97 15.56 -6.52
N GLY A 359 5.47 16.07 -7.64
CA GLY A 359 6.87 16.03 -8.04
C GLY A 359 7.61 17.30 -7.63
N ILE A 360 8.77 17.13 -6.98
CA ILE A 360 9.57 18.23 -6.43
C ILE A 360 11.03 18.06 -6.85
N PHE A 361 11.56 19.03 -7.59
CA PHE A 361 12.96 19.05 -7.97
C PHE A 361 13.86 19.42 -6.78
N MET A 362 15.07 18.86 -6.76
CA MET A 362 16.11 19.24 -5.80
C MET A 362 17.34 19.82 -6.49
N GLU A 363 17.79 20.99 -6.03
CA GLU A 363 19.01 21.66 -6.50
C GLU A 363 20.01 21.92 -5.36
N GLY A 364 21.26 22.25 -5.68
CA GLY A 364 22.34 22.33 -4.69
C GLY A 364 22.20 23.45 -3.64
N SER A 365 22.72 23.19 -2.43
CA SER A 365 22.99 24.04 -1.23
C SER A 365 22.22 23.66 0.06
N ILE A 366 22.65 24.20 1.22
CA ILE A 366 22.43 23.63 2.58
C ILE A 366 20.94 23.60 2.98
N ALA A 367 20.42 22.43 3.35
CA ALA A 367 19.13 22.28 4.01
C ALA A 367 19.23 21.61 5.38
N ASN A 368 18.47 22.13 6.34
CA ASN A 368 18.42 21.65 7.72
C ASN A 368 17.24 20.68 7.89
N PHE A 369 17.48 19.49 8.45
CA PHE A 369 16.47 18.44 8.56
C PHE A 369 16.27 18.04 10.04
N LYS A 370 15.15 18.43 10.65
CA LYS A 370 14.74 17.98 12.00
C LYS A 370 13.22 17.88 12.09
N GLY A 371 12.72 16.75 12.61
CA GLY A 371 11.29 16.45 12.75
C GLY A 371 10.65 16.03 11.42
N PHE A 372 10.29 14.75 11.28
CA PHE A 372 9.83 14.20 10.00
C PHE A 372 8.35 14.50 9.77
N ASN A 373 8.08 15.63 9.12
CA ASN A 373 6.81 15.94 8.47
C ASN A 373 7.13 16.23 6.99
N PRO A 374 6.57 15.51 6.00
CA PRO A 374 6.90 15.72 4.59
C PRO A 374 6.71 17.16 4.10
N LYS A 375 5.91 17.96 4.82
CA LYS A 375 5.75 19.40 4.57
C LYS A 375 7.08 20.17 4.65
N CYS A 376 8.07 19.68 5.41
CA CYS A 376 9.40 20.29 5.47
C CYS A 376 10.21 20.14 4.17
N LEU A 377 9.74 19.30 3.23
CA LEU A 377 10.32 19.10 1.89
C LEU A 377 9.55 19.87 0.80
N LEU A 378 8.63 20.76 1.16
CA LEU A 378 7.95 21.63 0.20
C LEU A 378 8.72 22.95 0.04
N PRO A 379 8.82 23.49 -1.19
CA PRO A 379 9.35 24.84 -1.41
C PRO A 379 8.38 25.91 -0.86
N PRO A 380 8.84 27.17 -0.70
CA PRO A 380 7.99 28.28 -0.28
C PRO A 380 6.81 28.54 -1.23
N SER A 381 7.00 28.42 -2.55
CA SER A 381 5.94 28.56 -3.55
C SER A 381 5.40 27.21 -4.02
N LEU A 382 4.08 27.05 -3.98
CA LEU A 382 3.38 25.88 -4.51
C LEU A 382 2.88 26.08 -5.94
N ARG A 383 3.46 27.01 -6.71
CA ARG A 383 3.19 27.14 -8.15
C ARG A 383 3.55 25.85 -8.87
N PHE A 384 2.73 25.40 -9.81
CA PHE A 384 2.90 24.08 -10.41
C PHE A 384 2.54 24.02 -11.90
N TRP A 385 3.11 23.02 -12.57
CA TRP A 385 2.62 22.48 -13.84
C TRP A 385 1.81 21.20 -13.59
N THR A 386 0.82 20.92 -14.44
CA THR A 386 0.03 19.70 -14.37
C THR A 386 -0.30 19.11 -15.74
N TYR A 387 -0.29 17.79 -15.82
CA TYR A 387 -0.64 17.03 -17.01
C TYR A 387 -1.03 15.57 -16.65
N PRO A 388 -1.82 14.88 -17.50
CA PRO A 388 -2.10 13.46 -17.34
C PRO A 388 -0.90 12.61 -17.81
N GLY A 389 -0.43 11.73 -16.93
CA GLY A 389 0.76 10.91 -17.15
C GLY A 389 0.62 9.46 -16.67
N SER A 390 1.77 8.84 -16.42
CA SER A 390 1.89 7.47 -15.91
C SER A 390 2.77 7.41 -14.66
N LEU A 391 2.84 6.22 -14.04
CA LEU A 391 3.98 5.86 -13.21
C LEU A 391 5.27 5.85 -14.06
N THR A 392 6.40 6.19 -13.46
CA THR A 392 7.72 6.21 -14.12
C THR A 392 8.50 4.92 -13.93
N THR A 393 7.97 3.98 -13.15
CA THR A 393 8.48 2.62 -12.99
C THR A 393 7.43 1.58 -13.38
N PRO A 394 7.84 0.38 -13.83
CA PRO A 394 6.94 -0.74 -14.04
C PRO A 394 5.97 -0.96 -12.87
N PRO A 395 4.66 -1.14 -13.15
CA PRO A 395 4.06 -1.50 -14.44
C PRO A 395 3.70 -0.32 -15.38
N LEU A 396 4.11 0.93 -15.09
CA LEU A 396 3.96 2.10 -15.98
C LEU A 396 2.50 2.46 -16.30
N LEU A 397 1.60 2.23 -15.34
CA LEU A 397 0.16 2.50 -15.49
C LEU A 397 -0.11 3.98 -15.74
N GLU A 398 -0.97 4.25 -16.71
CA GLU A 398 -1.38 5.57 -17.17
C GLU A 398 -2.50 6.17 -16.31
N SER A 399 -2.26 6.21 -14.99
CA SER A 399 -3.24 6.53 -13.94
C SER A 399 -2.89 7.75 -13.10
N VAL A 400 -1.84 8.49 -13.50
CA VAL A 400 -1.29 9.59 -12.69
C VAL A 400 -1.74 10.95 -13.22
N THR A 401 -2.29 11.78 -12.33
CA THR A 401 -2.33 13.23 -12.51
C THR A 401 -1.09 13.85 -11.88
N TRP A 402 -0.18 14.37 -12.71
CA TRP A 402 1.06 14.98 -12.24
C TRP A 402 0.82 16.41 -11.77
N ILE A 403 1.44 16.77 -10.66
CA ILE A 403 1.57 18.14 -10.15
C ILE A 403 3.06 18.36 -9.89
N VAL A 404 3.76 19.07 -10.77
CA VAL A 404 5.20 19.31 -10.67
C VAL A 404 5.43 20.74 -10.21
N LEU A 405 6.06 20.92 -9.05
CA LEU A 405 6.31 22.25 -8.49
C LEU A 405 7.37 23.00 -9.31
N ALA A 406 7.11 24.29 -9.57
CA ALA A 406 7.98 25.13 -10.36
C ALA A 406 9.23 25.59 -9.59
N GLU A 407 9.13 25.69 -8.27
CA GLU A 407 10.25 26.03 -7.39
C GLU A 407 10.88 24.74 -6.83
N PRO A 408 12.20 24.54 -6.98
CA PRO A 408 12.91 23.41 -6.38
C PRO A 408 13.15 23.63 -4.89
N ILE A 409 13.53 22.57 -4.18
CA ILE A 409 14.13 22.66 -2.84
C ILE A 409 15.65 22.50 -2.91
N THR A 410 16.35 23.02 -1.91
CA THR A 410 17.83 22.92 -1.84
C THR A 410 18.30 21.69 -1.07
N VAL A 411 19.32 20.99 -1.56
CA VAL A 411 19.98 19.85 -0.90
C VAL A 411 21.50 19.97 -0.99
N SER A 412 22.22 19.60 0.07
CA SER A 412 23.69 19.65 0.05
C SER A 412 24.32 18.44 -0.66
N GLU A 413 25.51 18.64 -1.23
CA GLU A 413 26.34 17.57 -1.81
C GLU A 413 26.54 16.41 -0.82
N LYS A 414 26.73 16.72 0.48
CA LYS A 414 26.90 15.72 1.54
C LYS A 414 25.65 14.88 1.75
N GLN A 415 24.47 15.48 1.65
CA GLN A 415 23.19 14.75 1.72
C GLN A 415 23.01 13.87 0.49
N MET A 416 23.27 14.39 -0.72
CA MET A 416 23.19 13.58 -1.95
C MET A 416 24.19 12.44 -1.99
N ALA A 417 25.40 12.64 -1.44
CA ALA A 417 26.36 11.56 -1.28
C ALA A 417 25.83 10.40 -0.44
N LYS A 418 24.94 10.64 0.54
CA LYS A 418 24.29 9.57 1.32
C LYS A 418 23.32 8.75 0.50
N PHE A 419 22.55 9.37 -0.40
CA PHE A 419 21.68 8.64 -1.34
C PHE A 419 22.51 7.74 -2.27
N ARG A 420 23.61 8.27 -2.83
CA ARG A 420 24.52 7.53 -3.72
C ARG A 420 25.32 6.42 -3.02
N MET A 421 25.30 6.35 -1.69
CA MET A 421 25.90 5.24 -0.92
C MET A 421 24.98 4.02 -0.81
N LEU A 422 23.68 4.17 -1.14
CA LEU A 422 22.73 3.07 -1.11
C LEU A 422 23.08 2.04 -2.20
N LEU A 423 22.59 0.83 -2.03
CA LEU A 423 22.87 -0.29 -2.93
C LEU A 423 21.59 -0.75 -3.62
N PHE A 424 21.67 -1.02 -4.92
CA PHE A 424 20.67 -1.82 -5.64
C PHE A 424 20.74 -3.28 -5.20
N SER A 425 21.96 -3.76 -4.89
CA SER A 425 22.26 -5.12 -4.49
C SER A 425 21.86 -5.39 -3.04
N ALA A 426 21.41 -6.61 -2.76
CA ALA A 426 21.19 -7.07 -1.39
C ALA A 426 22.51 -7.17 -0.59
N GLU A 427 22.44 -7.24 0.75
CA GLU A 427 23.62 -7.33 1.63
C GLU A 427 24.52 -8.55 1.34
N GLU A 428 23.92 -9.62 0.81
CA GLU A 428 24.55 -10.92 0.55
C GLU A 428 25.19 -11.01 -0.84
N GLU A 429 24.96 -10.03 -1.74
CA GLU A 429 25.55 -10.03 -3.07
C GLU A 429 27.05 -9.67 -3.01
N GLU A 430 27.89 -10.56 -3.53
CA GLU A 430 29.35 -10.43 -3.55
C GLU A 430 29.80 -9.17 -4.30
N GLN A 431 29.05 -8.78 -5.34
CA GLN A 431 29.27 -7.56 -6.10
C GLN A 431 28.28 -6.47 -5.70
N ARG A 432 28.74 -5.55 -4.84
CA ARG A 432 27.94 -4.40 -4.41
C ARG A 432 27.72 -3.41 -5.54
N LYS A 433 26.47 -3.23 -5.96
CA LYS A 433 26.09 -2.23 -6.97
C LYS A 433 25.46 -1.02 -6.29
N ARG A 434 26.10 0.14 -6.45
CA ARG A 434 25.55 1.41 -5.94
C ARG A 434 24.24 1.76 -6.64
N MET A 435 23.29 2.25 -5.87
CA MET A 435 22.04 2.82 -6.36
C MET A 435 22.33 4.21 -6.90
N GLU A 436 22.58 4.26 -8.21
CA GLU A 436 22.84 5.48 -8.97
C GLU A 436 22.03 5.42 -10.27
N ASN A 437 21.61 6.59 -10.76
CA ASN A 437 20.85 6.73 -12.02
C ASN A 437 19.55 5.93 -12.02
N ASN A 438 18.80 5.94 -10.91
CA ASN A 438 17.52 5.27 -10.78
C ASN A 438 16.36 6.09 -11.39
N PHE A 439 16.58 6.72 -12.54
CA PHE A 439 15.61 7.56 -13.24
C PHE A 439 15.30 7.03 -14.65
N ARG A 440 14.08 7.28 -15.10
CA ARG A 440 13.61 7.02 -16.46
C ARG A 440 13.82 8.27 -17.33
N PRO A 441 14.30 8.12 -18.59
CA PRO A 441 14.38 9.25 -19.52
C PRO A 441 13.01 9.87 -19.84
N PRO A 442 12.95 11.16 -20.23
CA PRO A 442 11.73 11.79 -20.74
C PRO A 442 11.08 11.03 -21.89
N GLN A 443 9.75 10.92 -21.84
CA GLN A 443 8.92 10.22 -22.81
C GLN A 443 8.19 11.21 -23.73
N PRO A 444 7.77 10.79 -24.94
CA PRO A 444 7.09 11.67 -25.88
C PRO A 444 5.79 12.28 -25.33
N LEU A 445 5.58 13.58 -25.57
CA LEU A 445 4.41 14.31 -25.09
C LEU A 445 3.09 13.86 -25.76
N LYS A 446 3.15 13.40 -27.02
CA LYS A 446 2.01 12.84 -27.79
C LYS A 446 0.73 13.71 -27.76
N GLY A 447 0.89 15.02 -27.93
CA GLY A 447 -0.24 15.96 -28.04
C GLY A 447 -0.93 16.28 -26.71
N ARG A 448 -0.41 15.81 -25.56
CA ARG A 448 -0.89 16.23 -24.25
C ARG A 448 -0.55 17.71 -24.01
N THR A 449 -1.47 18.42 -23.38
CA THR A 449 -1.25 19.80 -22.94
C THR A 449 -0.74 19.82 -21.50
N VAL A 450 0.39 20.49 -21.28
CA VAL A 450 0.83 20.86 -19.93
C VAL A 450 0.17 22.18 -19.55
N ARG A 451 -0.49 22.22 -18.40
CA ARG A 451 -1.10 23.43 -17.85
C ARG A 451 -0.25 24.00 -16.74
N ALA A 452 -0.22 25.33 -16.61
CA ALA A 452 0.50 26.02 -15.55
C ALA A 452 -0.48 26.77 -14.62
N SER A 453 -0.20 26.76 -13.32
CA SER A 453 -0.94 27.55 -12.32
C SER A 453 -0.48 29.02 -12.24
N PHE A 454 0.46 29.41 -13.11
CA PHE A 454 1.13 30.71 -13.13
C PHE A 454 1.42 31.12 -14.58
N LYS A 455 1.72 32.40 -14.77
CA LYS A 455 2.14 32.98 -16.05
C LYS A 455 3.65 32.98 -16.20
#